data_AF-A0A2M9J803-F1
#
_entry.id   AF-A0A2M9J803-F1
#
_cell.length_a   1.000
_cell.length_b   1.000
_cell.length_c   1.000
_cell.angle_alpha   90.00
_cell.angle_beta   90.00
_cell.angle_gamma   90.00
#
_symmetry.space_group_name_H-M   'P 1'
#
loop_
_entity.id
_entity.type
_entity.pdbx_description
1 polymer ?
#
loop_
_entity_poly.entity_id
_entity_poly.type
_entity_poly.pdbx_seq_one_letter_code
_entity_poly.pdbx_strand_id
1 'polypeptide(L)'
;MRGRLGRAAVVLAGLLALCATATGCGIRPTSVPVDAGPAPSRVPCEVPDSAVTPQFEGVTVEVYLVCGAQLVTTQRSVRIPEYKGAQDRLRFAQALLDELMAAPSGTEKEAGFTTEVKGPLTVTAGRGHDPAGALRLSRNPEDLSALALSQVVCTYAENTPTAPGAQQVVLGGPGEDPARGYTCTSEMKSRPDSAATLGDIPRPTRSA
;
A
#
# COMPACT_ATOMS: atom_id res chain seq x y z
N MET A 1 -36.81 70.33 -8.41
CA MET A 1 -35.70 69.36 -8.62
C MET A 1 -34.57 69.42 -7.57
N ARG A 2 -34.57 70.35 -6.59
CA ARG A 2 -33.49 70.48 -5.56
C ARG A 2 -33.60 69.53 -4.33
N GLY A 3 -34.72 68.85 -4.12
CA GLY A 3 -34.94 68.00 -2.92
C GLY A 3 -34.47 66.55 -3.02
N ARG A 4 -34.16 66.04 -4.23
CA ARG A 4 -33.74 64.63 -4.43
C ARG A 4 -32.23 64.43 -4.30
N LEU A 5 -31.43 65.47 -4.58
CA LEU A 5 -29.96 65.43 -4.50
C LEU A 5 -29.45 65.37 -3.05
N GLY A 6 -30.12 66.06 -2.11
CA GLY A 6 -29.73 66.03 -0.69
C GLY A 6 -29.95 64.67 -0.03
N ARG A 7 -31.01 63.93 -0.43
CA ARG A 7 -31.29 62.59 0.12
C ARG A 7 -30.31 61.53 -0.36
N ALA A 8 -29.84 61.62 -1.60
CA ALA A 8 -28.84 60.68 -2.13
C ALA A 8 -27.47 60.84 -1.45
N ALA A 9 -27.06 62.09 -1.14
CA ALA A 9 -25.80 62.37 -0.46
C ALA A 9 -25.79 61.85 0.99
N VAL A 10 -26.92 61.96 1.71
CA VAL A 10 -27.03 61.46 3.10
C VAL A 10 -27.00 59.93 3.16
N VAL A 11 -27.63 59.25 2.19
CA VAL A 11 -27.62 57.77 2.12
C VAL A 11 -26.23 57.24 1.79
N LEU A 12 -25.50 57.89 0.88
CA LEU A 12 -24.14 57.47 0.53
C LEU A 12 -23.13 57.67 1.68
N ALA A 13 -23.27 58.76 2.43
CA ALA A 13 -22.46 59.01 3.63
C ALA A 13 -22.76 58.01 4.75
N GLY A 14 -24.03 57.61 4.92
CA GLY A 14 -24.42 56.59 5.90
C GLY A 14 -23.87 55.19 5.57
N LEU A 15 -23.85 54.81 4.29
CA LEU A 15 -23.29 53.54 3.83
C LEU A 15 -21.77 53.45 4.01
N LEU A 16 -21.04 54.54 3.73
CA LEU A 16 -19.59 54.60 3.95
C LEU A 16 -19.21 54.53 5.44
N ALA A 17 -20.04 55.11 6.32
CA ALA A 17 -19.83 55.03 7.77
C ALA A 17 -20.06 53.61 8.32
N LEU A 18 -21.03 52.86 7.79
CA LEU A 18 -21.29 51.47 8.22
C LEU A 18 -20.19 50.49 7.78
N CYS A 19 -19.59 50.68 6.61
CA CYS A 19 -18.49 49.83 6.14
C CYS A 19 -17.20 50.00 6.96
N ALA A 20 -16.97 51.17 7.56
CA ALA A 20 -15.78 51.44 8.38
C ALA A 20 -15.83 50.74 9.76
N THR A 21 -17.01 50.38 10.26
CA THR A 21 -17.15 49.69 11.55
C THR A 21 -17.16 48.16 11.45
N ALA A 22 -17.17 47.60 10.23
CA ALA A 22 -17.16 46.15 9.99
C ALA A 22 -15.75 45.56 9.90
N THR A 23 -14.69 46.37 9.89
CA THR A 23 -13.31 45.88 9.91
C THR A 23 -12.85 45.65 11.34
N GLY A 24 -13.09 44.43 11.83
CA GLY A 24 -12.27 43.83 12.87
C GLY A 24 -12.90 43.72 14.25
N CYS A 25 -13.86 42.81 14.40
CA CYS A 25 -13.88 42.01 15.64
C CYS A 25 -12.54 41.26 15.70
N GLY A 26 -11.56 41.86 16.37
CA GLY A 26 -10.23 41.30 16.51
C GLY A 26 -10.28 39.99 17.29
N ILE A 27 -10.33 38.88 16.57
CA ILE A 27 -9.87 37.60 17.10
C ILE A 27 -8.38 37.79 17.29
N ARG A 28 -7.96 38.19 18.49
CA ARG A 28 -6.57 38.02 18.89
C ARG A 28 -6.37 36.51 18.94
N PRO A 29 -5.50 35.91 18.11
CA PRO A 29 -5.06 34.56 18.40
C PRO A 29 -4.45 34.63 19.80
N THR A 30 -5.14 34.08 20.78
CA THR A 30 -4.50 33.76 22.04
C THR A 30 -3.55 32.63 21.67
N SER A 31 -2.34 32.99 21.27
CA SER A 31 -1.21 32.08 21.25
C SER A 31 -0.90 31.75 22.69
N VAL A 32 -1.78 30.97 23.32
CA VAL A 32 -1.37 30.15 24.43
C VAL A 32 -0.25 29.30 23.83
N PRO A 33 0.99 29.41 24.33
CA PRO A 33 2.00 28.42 24.01
C PRO A 33 1.44 27.13 24.58
N VAL A 34 0.69 26.39 23.75
CA VAL A 34 0.43 25.01 24.06
C VAL A 34 1.81 24.39 23.99
N ASP A 35 2.32 23.97 25.14
CA ASP A 35 3.20 22.80 25.22
C ASP A 35 2.37 21.60 24.74
N ALA A 36 1.92 21.65 23.48
CA ALA A 36 1.75 20.47 22.68
C ALA A 36 3.18 19.97 22.55
N GLY A 37 3.61 19.18 23.54
CA GLY A 37 4.85 18.43 23.47
C GLY A 37 5.01 17.83 22.07
N PRO A 38 6.25 17.54 21.65
CA PRO A 38 6.58 17.25 20.26
C PRO A 38 5.46 16.47 19.57
N ALA A 39 4.92 17.02 18.47
CA ALA A 39 3.87 16.38 17.70
C ALA A 39 4.22 14.89 17.60
N PRO A 40 3.31 13.96 17.95
CA PRO A 40 3.65 12.54 18.00
C PRO A 40 4.24 12.18 16.66
N SER A 41 5.56 11.96 16.65
CA SER A 41 6.25 11.46 15.48
C SER A 41 5.58 10.13 15.22
N ARG A 42 5.02 9.95 14.03
CA ARG A 42 4.60 8.63 13.58
C ARG A 42 5.90 7.86 13.44
N VAL A 43 6.30 7.20 14.53
CA VAL A 43 7.49 6.36 14.54
C VAL A 43 7.28 5.38 13.39
N PRO A 44 8.20 5.31 12.41
CA PRO A 44 8.08 4.34 11.35
C PRO A 44 7.96 2.95 11.98
N CYS A 45 7.10 2.10 11.41
CA CYS A 45 7.03 0.71 11.87
C CYS A 45 8.38 0.07 11.54
N GLU A 46 9.24 -0.03 12.55
CA GLU A 46 10.56 -0.63 12.46
C GLU A 46 10.63 -1.76 13.47
N VAL A 47 10.93 -2.95 12.98
CA VAL A 47 11.31 -4.08 13.82
C VAL A 47 12.83 -4.19 13.72
N PRO A 48 13.57 -4.12 14.85
CA PRO A 48 15.02 -4.25 14.80
C PRO A 48 15.42 -5.62 14.25
N ASP A 49 16.40 -5.67 13.36
CA ASP A 49 16.86 -6.91 12.68
C ASP A 49 17.22 -8.02 13.68
N SER A 50 17.68 -7.66 14.88
CA SER A 50 18.01 -8.60 15.96
C SER A 50 16.80 -9.37 16.53
N ALA A 51 15.58 -8.92 16.24
CA ALA A 51 14.36 -9.62 16.62
C ALA A 51 14.07 -10.83 15.71
N VAL A 52 14.68 -10.89 14.53
CA VAL A 52 14.55 -12.02 13.59
C VAL A 52 15.66 -13.03 13.88
N THR A 53 15.48 -13.83 14.92
CA THR A 53 16.35 -14.99 15.16
C THR A 53 15.81 -16.19 14.37
N PRO A 54 16.56 -16.74 13.40
CA PRO A 54 16.11 -17.92 12.67
C PRO A 54 15.96 -19.08 13.66
N GLN A 55 14.72 -19.50 13.93
CA GLN A 55 14.43 -20.60 14.85
C GLN A 55 14.72 -21.98 14.24
N PHE A 56 15.19 -22.01 12.99
CA PHE A 56 15.43 -23.18 12.14
C PHE A 56 16.35 -22.80 10.97
N GLU A 57 16.98 -23.78 10.32
CA GLU A 57 17.63 -23.56 9.02
C GLU A 57 16.57 -23.14 8.00
N GLY A 58 16.57 -21.86 7.64
CA GLY A 58 15.58 -21.24 6.76
C GLY A 58 16.16 -20.05 6.01
N VAL A 59 15.40 -19.51 5.06
CA VAL A 59 15.78 -18.33 4.29
C VAL A 59 15.05 -17.12 4.88
N THR A 60 15.77 -16.02 5.10
CA THR A 60 15.16 -14.73 5.45
C THR A 60 14.56 -14.11 4.18
N VAL A 61 13.29 -13.73 4.26
CA VAL A 61 12.53 -13.11 3.18
C VAL A 61 12.02 -11.75 3.63
N GLU A 62 11.66 -10.90 2.68
CA GLU A 62 11.05 -9.60 2.93
C GLU A 62 9.56 -9.63 2.62
N VAL A 63 8.68 -9.40 3.61
CA VAL A 63 7.23 -9.33 3.39
C VAL A 63 6.72 -7.91 3.56
N TYR A 64 5.79 -7.50 2.70
CA TYR A 64 5.15 -6.19 2.81
C TYR A 64 3.90 -6.27 3.69
N LEU A 65 3.97 -5.63 4.85
CA LEU A 65 2.88 -5.50 5.81
C LEU A 65 2.32 -4.07 5.83
N VAL A 66 1.11 -3.91 6.37
CA VAL A 66 0.48 -2.59 6.50
C VAL A 66 1.00 -1.91 7.76
N CYS A 67 1.54 -0.71 7.58
CA CYS A 67 1.94 0.23 8.63
C CYS A 67 1.16 1.54 8.41
N GLY A 68 0.15 1.78 9.25
CA GLY A 68 -0.77 2.91 9.04
C GLY A 68 -1.53 2.79 7.72
N ALA A 69 -1.20 3.65 6.75
CA ALA A 69 -1.83 3.68 5.42
C ALA A 69 -0.88 3.27 4.28
N GLN A 70 0.27 2.66 4.62
CA GLN A 70 1.34 2.33 3.67
C GLN A 70 1.76 0.87 3.83
N LEU A 71 2.43 0.35 2.80
CA LEU A 71 3.15 -0.92 2.87
C LEU A 71 4.60 -0.67 3.27
N VAL A 72 5.06 -1.40 4.28
CA VAL A 72 6.43 -1.36 4.78
C VAL A 72 6.96 -2.80 4.82
N THR A 73 8.22 -2.98 4.45
CA THR A 73 8.88 -4.30 4.46
C THR A 73 9.23 -4.69 5.89
N THR A 74 9.10 -5.98 6.21
CA THR A 74 9.63 -6.60 7.42
C THR A 74 10.26 -7.94 7.07
N GLN A 75 11.32 -8.30 7.77
CA GLN A 75 12.00 -9.57 7.56
C GLN A 75 11.31 -10.70 8.31
N ARG A 76 11.14 -11.83 7.63
CA ARG A 76 10.64 -13.07 8.23
C ARG A 76 11.47 -14.26 7.81
N SER A 77 11.48 -15.31 8.62
CA SER A 77 12.19 -16.56 8.31
C SER A 77 11.22 -17.57 7.73
N VAL A 78 11.54 -18.12 6.55
CA VAL A 78 10.72 -19.10 5.87
C VAL A 78 11.47 -20.42 5.73
N ARG A 79 10.77 -21.53 5.97
CA ARG A 79 11.31 -22.87 5.73
C ARG A 79 11.13 -23.21 4.26
N ILE A 80 12.21 -23.12 3.48
CA ILE A 80 12.21 -23.59 2.09
C ILE A 80 13.30 -24.64 1.94
N PRO A 81 12.95 -25.88 1.53
CA PRO A 81 13.96 -26.85 1.11
C PRO A 81 14.74 -26.29 -0.09
N GLU A 82 16.03 -26.61 -0.21
CA GLU A 82 16.92 -26.15 -1.28
C GLU A 82 16.25 -26.02 -2.67
N TYR A 83 16.44 -24.88 -3.35
CA TYR A 83 15.86 -24.60 -4.67
C TYR A 83 16.41 -25.55 -5.76
N LYS A 84 15.56 -26.44 -6.29
CA LYS A 84 15.84 -27.38 -7.39
C LYS A 84 14.73 -27.36 -8.46
N GLY A 85 14.40 -26.16 -8.97
CA GLY A 85 13.56 -25.99 -10.17
C GLY A 85 12.17 -25.38 -9.92
N ALA A 86 11.25 -25.55 -10.88
CA ALA A 86 9.95 -24.88 -10.90
C ALA A 86 9.03 -25.26 -9.71
N GLN A 87 9.13 -26.50 -9.23
CA GLN A 87 8.37 -26.97 -8.06
C GLN A 87 8.81 -26.26 -6.77
N ASP A 88 10.09 -25.91 -6.64
CA ASP A 88 10.58 -25.16 -5.48
C ASP A 88 10.17 -23.69 -5.55
N ARG A 89 10.07 -23.10 -6.75
CA ARG A 89 9.51 -21.75 -6.93
C ARG A 89 8.05 -21.68 -6.48
N LEU A 90 7.23 -22.67 -6.84
CA LEU A 90 5.84 -22.71 -6.40
C LEU A 90 5.73 -22.90 -4.88
N ARG A 91 6.53 -23.80 -4.31
CA ARG A 91 6.59 -23.98 -2.84
C ARG A 91 7.05 -22.71 -2.13
N PHE A 92 8.01 -21.98 -2.68
CA PHE A 92 8.45 -20.70 -2.15
C PHE A 92 7.34 -19.64 -2.22
N ALA A 93 6.63 -19.53 -3.35
CA ALA A 93 5.50 -18.61 -3.50
C ALA A 93 4.36 -18.92 -2.52
N GLN A 94 4.09 -20.20 -2.25
CA GLN A 94 3.12 -20.60 -1.22
C GLN A 94 3.63 -20.21 0.17
N ALA A 95 4.90 -20.45 0.49
CA ALA A 95 5.45 -20.11 1.79
C ALA A 95 5.46 -18.60 2.07
N LEU A 96 5.74 -17.76 1.06
CA LEU A 96 5.58 -16.30 1.15
C LEU A 96 4.11 -15.88 1.39
N LEU A 97 3.16 -16.56 0.74
CA LEU A 97 1.73 -16.31 0.95
C LEU A 97 1.28 -16.71 2.36
N ASP A 98 1.80 -17.82 2.86
CA ASP A 98 1.54 -18.29 4.22
C ASP A 98 2.06 -17.29 5.27
N GLU A 99 3.25 -16.72 5.05
CA GLU A 99 3.76 -15.64 5.89
C GLU A 99 2.85 -14.41 5.84
N LEU A 100 2.39 -13.97 4.67
CA LEU A 100 1.45 -12.85 4.57
C LEU A 100 0.13 -13.09 5.31
N MET A 101 -0.36 -14.34 5.31
CA MET A 101 -1.58 -14.73 6.02
C MET A 101 -1.36 -14.88 7.53
N ALA A 102 -0.13 -15.16 7.97
CA ALA A 102 0.19 -15.32 9.38
C ALA A 102 -0.03 -13.99 10.12
N ALA A 103 -0.68 -14.07 11.28
CA ALA A 103 -0.87 -12.91 12.14
C ALA A 103 0.51 -12.31 12.48
N PRO A 104 0.66 -10.97 12.47
CA PRO A 104 1.93 -10.36 12.84
C PRO A 104 2.40 -10.82 14.22
N SER A 105 3.71 -10.98 14.36
CA SER A 105 4.37 -11.39 15.60
C SER A 105 4.13 -10.39 16.73
N GLY A 106 4.51 -10.72 17.97
CA GLY A 106 4.41 -9.78 19.10
C GLY A 106 5.14 -8.46 18.82
N THR A 107 6.39 -8.55 18.37
CA THR A 107 7.23 -7.39 18.05
C THR A 107 6.70 -6.61 16.84
N GLU A 108 6.19 -7.29 15.82
CA GLU A 108 5.56 -6.63 14.67
C GLU A 108 4.28 -5.87 15.07
N LYS A 109 3.45 -6.46 15.93
CA LYS A 109 2.23 -5.79 16.46
C LYS A 109 2.58 -4.58 17.31
N GLU A 110 3.57 -4.69 18.18
CA GLU A 110 4.07 -3.59 19.00
C GLU A 110 4.61 -2.45 18.12
N ALA A 111 5.23 -2.78 16.99
CA ALA A 111 5.67 -1.82 15.98
C ALA A 111 4.52 -1.27 15.09
N GLY A 112 3.28 -1.76 15.24
CA GLY A 112 2.10 -1.26 14.53
C GLY A 112 1.79 -1.95 13.19
N PHE A 113 2.43 -3.08 12.90
CA PHE A 113 2.17 -3.84 11.68
C PHE A 113 0.85 -4.63 11.74
N THR A 114 0.16 -4.64 10.59
CA THR A 114 -1.05 -5.44 10.34
C THR A 114 -0.96 -6.14 8.99
N THR A 115 -1.83 -7.13 8.77
CA THR A 115 -1.98 -7.80 7.46
C THR A 115 -3.45 -7.87 7.06
N GLU A 116 -3.74 -7.53 5.80
CA GLU A 116 -5.05 -7.64 5.18
C GLU A 116 -5.22 -8.92 4.36
N VAL A 117 -4.15 -9.70 4.18
CA VAL A 117 -4.22 -10.99 3.49
C VAL A 117 -4.90 -12.02 4.39
N LYS A 118 -6.22 -12.20 4.23
CA LYS A 118 -7.00 -13.16 5.01
C LYS A 118 -7.11 -14.51 4.28
N GLY A 119 -6.79 -15.58 5.00
CA GLY A 119 -6.95 -16.94 4.52
C GLY A 119 -8.41 -17.45 4.51
N PRO A 120 -8.65 -18.65 3.96
CA PRO A 120 -7.67 -19.46 3.24
C PRO A 120 -7.38 -18.86 1.85
N LEU A 121 -6.11 -18.77 1.49
CA LEU A 121 -5.64 -18.36 0.17
C LEU A 121 -4.43 -19.23 -0.18
N THR A 122 -4.45 -19.88 -1.36
CA THR A 122 -3.38 -20.76 -1.80
C THR A 122 -2.93 -20.37 -3.20
N VAL A 123 -1.76 -20.84 -3.60
CA VAL A 123 -1.19 -20.60 -4.92
C VAL A 123 -0.89 -21.90 -5.66
N THR A 124 -1.20 -21.91 -6.95
CA THR A 124 -0.82 -22.98 -7.89
C THR A 124 0.03 -22.41 -9.02
N ALA A 125 0.69 -23.29 -9.77
CA ALA A 125 1.36 -22.88 -11.00
C ALA A 125 0.36 -22.31 -12.02
N GLY A 126 0.84 -21.44 -12.90
CA GLY A 126 0.13 -21.01 -14.09
C GLY A 126 -0.22 -22.19 -15.00
N ARG A 127 -1.23 -21.97 -15.84
CA ARG A 127 -1.72 -22.92 -16.85
C ARG A 127 -0.90 -22.79 -18.12
N GLY A 128 -1.07 -23.77 -19.03
CA GLY A 128 -0.32 -23.79 -20.29
C GLY A 128 -0.53 -22.57 -21.21
N HIS A 129 -1.63 -21.83 -21.04
CA HIS A 129 -1.90 -20.59 -21.78
C HIS A 129 -1.48 -19.32 -21.02
N ASP A 130 -1.06 -19.43 -19.77
CA ASP A 130 -0.60 -18.28 -18.99
C ASP A 130 0.85 -17.91 -19.37
N PRO A 131 1.25 -16.64 -19.17
CA PRO A 131 2.65 -16.25 -19.29
C PRO A 131 3.56 -17.11 -18.41
N ALA A 132 4.79 -17.35 -18.87
CA ALA A 132 5.76 -18.14 -18.13
C ALA A 132 6.02 -17.54 -16.74
N GLY A 133 5.96 -18.38 -15.70
CA GLY A 133 6.14 -17.96 -14.32
C GLY A 133 4.90 -17.35 -13.66
N ALA A 134 3.74 -17.37 -14.33
CA ALA A 134 2.47 -16.99 -13.72
C ALA A 134 2.14 -17.87 -12.51
N LEU A 135 1.49 -17.25 -11.52
CA LEU A 135 0.94 -17.89 -10.33
C LEU A 135 -0.57 -17.72 -10.32
N ARG A 136 -1.30 -18.73 -9.87
CA ARG A 136 -2.77 -18.66 -9.75
C ARG A 136 -3.19 -18.77 -8.30
N LEU A 137 -3.94 -17.79 -7.83
CA LEU A 137 -4.50 -17.78 -6.49
C LEU A 137 -5.80 -18.60 -6.44
N SER A 138 -6.15 -19.12 -5.26
CA SER A 138 -7.42 -19.83 -5.05
C SER A 138 -8.67 -18.93 -5.05
N ARG A 139 -8.48 -17.61 -5.10
CA ARG A 139 -9.51 -16.59 -5.35
C ARG A 139 -9.04 -15.69 -6.49
N ASN A 140 -9.96 -15.03 -7.19
CA ASN A 140 -9.51 -14.09 -8.20
C ASN A 140 -8.78 -12.92 -7.53
N PRO A 141 -7.64 -12.44 -8.08
CA PRO A 141 -6.91 -11.31 -7.52
C PRO A 141 -7.79 -10.08 -7.25
N GLU A 142 -8.74 -9.80 -8.15
CA GLU A 142 -9.72 -8.71 -8.06
C GLU A 142 -10.79 -8.88 -6.98
N ASP A 143 -10.96 -10.10 -6.44
CA ASP A 143 -11.85 -10.37 -5.31
C ASP A 143 -11.17 -10.10 -3.96
N LEU A 144 -9.84 -9.88 -3.96
CA LEU A 144 -9.11 -9.45 -2.77
C LEU A 144 -9.34 -7.96 -2.51
N SER A 145 -9.23 -7.53 -1.25
CA SER A 145 -9.16 -6.09 -0.97
C SER A 145 -7.92 -5.49 -1.65
N ALA A 146 -7.99 -4.21 -2.04
CA ALA A 146 -6.86 -3.51 -2.67
C ALA A 146 -5.58 -3.59 -1.82
N LEU A 147 -5.73 -3.49 -0.49
CA LEU A 147 -4.63 -3.68 0.46
C LEU A 147 -4.04 -5.10 0.39
N ALA A 148 -4.88 -6.13 0.46
CA ALA A 148 -4.43 -7.53 0.41
C ALA A 148 -3.73 -7.85 -0.93
N LEU A 149 -4.30 -7.40 -2.05
CA LEU A 149 -3.69 -7.59 -3.37
C LEU A 149 -2.33 -6.87 -3.44
N SER A 150 -2.24 -5.63 -2.96
CA SER A 150 -0.98 -4.87 -2.95
C SER A 150 0.09 -5.55 -2.09
N GLN A 151 -0.26 -6.09 -0.92
CA GLN A 151 0.68 -6.86 -0.07
C GLN A 151 1.22 -8.10 -0.79
N VAL A 152 0.36 -8.86 -1.47
CA VAL A 152 0.75 -10.05 -2.24
C VAL A 152 1.68 -9.67 -3.39
N VAL A 153 1.30 -8.66 -4.20
CA VAL A 153 2.08 -8.22 -5.35
C VAL A 153 3.46 -7.72 -4.94
N CYS A 154 3.54 -6.86 -3.92
CA CYS A 154 4.81 -6.31 -3.47
C CYS A 154 5.73 -7.34 -2.83
N THR A 155 5.18 -8.26 -2.03
CA THR A 155 5.95 -9.36 -1.46
C THR A 155 6.51 -10.29 -2.53
N TYR A 156 5.71 -10.67 -3.52
CA TYR A 156 6.21 -11.50 -4.62
C TYR A 156 7.24 -10.77 -5.49
N ALA A 157 7.02 -9.49 -5.81
CA ALA A 157 7.96 -8.71 -6.60
C ALA A 157 9.34 -8.55 -5.93
N GLU A 158 9.38 -8.44 -4.59
CA GLU A 158 10.63 -8.31 -3.83
C GLU A 158 11.43 -9.62 -3.77
N ASN A 159 10.75 -10.74 -3.55
CA ASN A 159 11.42 -12.03 -3.32
C ASN A 159 11.60 -12.87 -4.58
N THR A 160 10.90 -12.54 -5.67
CA THR A 160 11.03 -13.23 -6.96
C THR A 160 11.40 -12.24 -8.06
N PRO A 161 12.68 -11.83 -8.13
CA PRO A 161 13.11 -10.89 -9.16
C PRO A 161 12.85 -11.49 -10.55
N THR A 162 11.96 -10.87 -11.32
CA THR A 162 11.98 -10.98 -12.78
C THR A 162 13.23 -10.28 -13.33
N ALA A 163 13.45 -10.34 -14.65
CA ALA A 163 14.61 -9.72 -15.32
C ALA A 163 14.91 -8.31 -14.75
N PRO A 164 16.19 -7.89 -14.70
CA PRO A 164 16.61 -6.66 -14.00
C PRO A 164 15.72 -5.46 -14.35
N GLY A 165 15.06 -4.88 -13.34
CA GLY A 165 14.18 -3.71 -13.49
C GLY A 165 12.69 -4.00 -13.68
N ALA A 166 12.26 -5.26 -13.82
CA ALA A 166 10.85 -5.63 -13.81
C ALA A 166 10.44 -6.05 -12.38
N GLN A 167 9.69 -5.21 -11.67
CA GLN A 167 8.97 -5.57 -10.43
C GLN A 167 7.56 -6.07 -10.75
N GLN A 168 7.44 -6.92 -11.78
CA GLN A 168 6.16 -7.35 -12.32
C GLN A 168 5.88 -8.81 -11.98
N VAL A 169 4.71 -9.05 -11.38
CA VAL A 169 4.23 -10.37 -11.00
C VAL A 169 3.00 -10.70 -11.84
N VAL A 170 2.93 -11.91 -12.38
CA VAL A 170 1.77 -12.35 -13.16
C VAL A 170 0.86 -13.22 -12.30
N LEU A 171 -0.34 -12.72 -11.98
CA LEU A 171 -1.33 -13.40 -11.14
C LEU A 171 -2.62 -13.68 -11.90
N GLY A 172 -3.17 -14.88 -11.71
CA GLY A 172 -4.51 -15.26 -12.15
C GLY A 172 -5.36 -15.81 -11.01
N GLY A 173 -6.66 -15.95 -11.23
CA GLY A 173 -7.58 -16.61 -10.31
C GLY A 173 -7.75 -18.11 -10.59
N PRO A 174 -8.66 -18.78 -9.87
CA PRO A 174 -8.97 -20.20 -10.08
C PRO A 174 -9.80 -20.45 -11.35
N GLY A 175 -10.46 -19.43 -11.91
CA GLY A 175 -11.28 -19.51 -13.11
C GLY A 175 -10.47 -19.55 -14.42
N GLU A 176 -11.17 -19.43 -15.54
CA GLU A 176 -10.58 -19.38 -16.89
C GLU A 176 -10.08 -17.98 -17.30
N ASP A 177 -10.29 -16.97 -16.44
CA ASP A 177 -9.83 -15.62 -16.73
C ASP A 177 -8.30 -15.58 -16.93
N PRO A 178 -7.82 -14.75 -17.87
CA PRO A 178 -6.41 -14.67 -18.18
C PRO A 178 -5.64 -14.10 -16.99
N ALA A 179 -4.46 -14.66 -16.71
CA ALA A 179 -3.55 -14.09 -15.73
C ALA A 179 -3.07 -12.68 -16.18
N ARG A 180 -2.93 -11.77 -15.22
CA ARG A 180 -2.63 -10.34 -15.44
C ARG A 180 -1.31 -9.98 -14.77
N GLY A 181 -0.60 -9.03 -15.38
CA GLY A 181 0.61 -8.46 -14.79
C GLY A 181 0.28 -7.40 -13.75
N TYR A 182 0.95 -7.44 -12.60
CA TYR A 182 0.84 -6.46 -11.53
C TYR A 182 2.23 -5.94 -11.21
N THR A 183 2.38 -4.63 -11.06
CA THR A 183 3.66 -4.00 -10.75
C THR A 183 3.62 -3.39 -9.37
N CYS A 184 4.58 -3.73 -8.51
CA CYS A 184 4.71 -3.08 -7.20
C CYS A 184 5.38 -1.71 -7.37
N THR A 185 4.60 -0.69 -7.68
CA THR A 185 5.10 0.69 -7.83
C THR A 185 5.31 1.36 -6.46
N SER A 186 6.04 2.47 -6.43
CA SER A 186 6.13 3.33 -5.24
C SER A 186 4.76 3.88 -4.81
N GLU A 187 3.86 4.12 -5.77
CA GLU A 187 2.47 4.49 -5.48
C GLU A 187 1.71 3.36 -4.81
N MET A 188 1.87 2.11 -5.27
CA MET A 188 1.28 0.94 -4.61
C MET A 188 1.77 0.77 -3.17
N LYS A 189 3.07 1.02 -2.90
CA LYS A 189 3.60 0.98 -1.54
C LYS A 189 3.06 2.12 -0.66
N SER A 190 2.87 3.32 -1.22
CA SER A 190 2.47 4.51 -0.44
C SER A 190 0.96 4.74 -0.32
N ARG A 191 0.15 4.15 -1.22
CA ARG A 191 -1.33 4.20 -1.25
C ARG A 191 -1.94 2.86 -1.72
N PRO A 192 -1.69 1.76 -1.00
CA PRO A 192 -2.09 0.41 -1.41
C PRO A 192 -3.61 0.19 -1.52
N ASP A 193 -4.42 1.03 -0.89
CA ASP A 193 -5.89 0.99 -0.96
C ASP A 193 -6.45 1.47 -2.31
N SER A 194 -5.69 2.29 -3.04
CA SER A 194 -6.12 2.96 -4.27
C SER A 194 -5.37 2.49 -5.51
N ALA A 195 -4.22 1.84 -5.32
CA ALA A 195 -3.23 1.58 -6.37
C ALA A 195 -3.27 0.15 -6.94
N ALA A 196 -4.10 -0.74 -6.39
CA ALA A 196 -4.31 -2.08 -6.93
C ALA A 196 -5.16 -2.06 -8.21
N THR A 197 -4.78 -1.22 -9.16
CA THR A 197 -5.37 -1.12 -10.49
C THR A 197 -4.55 -1.97 -11.47
N LEU A 198 -5.24 -2.72 -12.34
CA LEU A 198 -4.65 -3.60 -13.34
C LEU A 198 -3.37 -3.01 -13.95
N GLY A 199 -2.26 -3.74 -13.88
CA GLY A 199 -1.10 -3.47 -14.71
C GLY A 199 -1.36 -3.93 -16.14
N ASP A 200 -0.87 -3.16 -17.11
CA ASP A 200 -0.93 -3.53 -18.53
C ASP A 200 -0.29 -4.89 -18.78
N ILE A 201 -0.93 -5.69 -19.63
CA ILE A 201 -0.44 -7.00 -20.07
C ILE A 201 0.91 -6.79 -20.79
N PRO A 202 2.02 -7.44 -20.35
CA PRO A 202 3.23 -7.48 -21.14
C PRO A 202 2.94 -8.17 -22.46
N ARG A 203 3.04 -7.43 -23.57
CA ARG A 203 2.96 -8.04 -24.90
C ARG A 203 4.16 -8.97 -25.06
N PRO A 204 3.96 -10.23 -25.52
CA PRO A 204 5.09 -11.10 -25.80
C PRO A 204 5.94 -10.47 -26.91
N THR A 205 7.19 -10.15 -26.61
CA THR A 205 8.18 -9.80 -27.63
C THR A 205 8.43 -11.04 -28.48
N ARG A 206 8.01 -11.01 -29.74
CA ARG A 206 8.47 -12.00 -30.73
C ARG A 206 9.96 -11.77 -30.94
N SER A 207 10.80 -12.70 -30.51
CA SER A 207 12.18 -12.76 -30.97
C SER A 207 12.17 -13.12 -32.46
N ALA A 208 12.85 -12.31 -33.26
CA ALA A 208 13.14 -12.56 -34.67
C ALA A 208 14.31 -13.54 -34.80
#